data_AF-A0A2A9E0B2-F1
#
_entry.id   AF-A0A2A9E0B2-F1
#
_cell.length_a   1.000
_cell.length_b   1.000
_cell.length_c   1.000
_cell.angle_alpha   90.00
_cell.angle_beta   90.00
_cell.angle_gamma   90.00
#
_symmetry.space_group_name_H-M   'P 1'
#
loop_
_entity.id
_entity.type
_entity.pdbx_description
1 polymer ?
#
loop_
_entity_poly.entity_id
_entity_poly.type
_entity_poly.pdbx_seq_one_letter_code
_entity_poly.pdbx_strand_id
1 'polypeptide(L)'
;MPRLPPAIDLTLHPERRRRDVRPMDVDLRVVVLVGITLWVVAGATFGVLQLFTDHEVVDQLLVCAAGVVLGLLGLVWERANRRRYRAGAASTTEP
;
A
#
# COMPACT_ATOMS: atom_id res chain seq x y z
N MET A 1 35.51 20.25 -24.13
CA MET A 1 34.84 19.23 -23.32
C MET A 1 33.58 18.77 -24.04
N PRO A 2 33.50 17.51 -24.51
CA PRO A 2 32.34 17.01 -25.24
C PRO A 2 31.13 16.89 -24.28
N ARG A 3 30.04 17.60 -24.58
CA ARG A 3 28.77 17.47 -23.85
C ARG A 3 28.10 16.19 -24.33
N LEU A 4 28.08 15.17 -23.48
CA LEU A 4 27.35 13.93 -23.75
C LEU A 4 25.83 14.21 -23.77
N PRO A 5 25.05 13.48 -24.59
CA PRO A 5 23.60 13.52 -24.54
C PRO A 5 23.10 13.15 -23.13
N PRO A 6 22.10 13.87 -22.58
CA PRO A 6 21.63 13.66 -21.20
C PRO A 6 21.11 12.24 -20.93
N ALA A 7 20.70 11.51 -21.98
CA ALA A 7 20.31 10.11 -21.87
C ALA A 7 21.46 9.18 -21.47
N ILE A 8 22.69 9.49 -21.88
CA ILE A 8 23.90 8.70 -21.60
C ILE A 8 24.47 9.07 -20.21
N ASP A 9 24.32 10.33 -19.82
CA ASP A 9 24.70 10.81 -18.48
C ASP A 9 23.85 10.16 -17.37
N LEU A 10 22.58 9.86 -17.68
CA LEU A 10 21.63 9.24 -16.75
C LEU A 10 21.85 7.73 -16.54
N THR A 11 22.39 7.02 -17.55
CA THR A 11 22.72 5.59 -17.44
C THR A 11 24.06 5.36 -16.76
N LEU A 12 25.02 6.28 -16.92
CA LEU A 12 26.33 6.23 -16.25
C LEU A 12 26.27 6.69 -14.79
N HIS A 13 25.30 7.54 -14.42
CA HIS A 13 25.13 8.05 -13.06
C HIS A 13 23.76 7.66 -12.46
N PRO A 14 23.52 6.36 -12.17
CA PRO A 14 22.25 5.89 -11.60
C PRO A 14 21.87 6.60 -10.28
N GLU A 15 22.85 7.11 -9.54
CA GLU A 15 22.73 7.91 -8.33
C GLU A 15 22.05 9.27 -8.56
N ARG A 16 22.13 9.86 -9.76
CA ARG A 16 21.35 11.07 -10.10
C ARG A 16 19.85 10.79 -10.27
N ARG A 17 19.46 9.54 -10.52
CA ARG A 17 18.05 9.15 -10.71
C ARG A 17 17.25 9.12 -9.40
N ARG A 18 17.92 9.19 -8.24
CA ARG A 18 17.31 8.91 -6.93
C ARG A 18 16.86 10.14 -6.15
N ARG A 19 17.14 11.37 -6.61
CA ARG A 19 17.04 12.56 -5.74
C ARG A 19 15.74 13.35 -5.80
N ASP A 20 14.80 13.10 -6.73
CA ASP A 20 13.62 13.97 -6.79
C ASP A 20 12.39 13.38 -7.48
N VAL A 21 12.03 12.14 -7.15
CA VAL A 21 10.62 11.78 -7.24
C VAL A 21 10.07 12.02 -5.85
N ARG A 22 9.62 13.26 -5.58
CA ARG A 22 8.78 13.57 -4.42
C ARG A 22 7.76 12.43 -4.33
N PRO A 23 7.83 11.56 -3.29
CA PRO A 23 6.93 10.43 -3.22
C PRO A 23 5.55 11.02 -3.38
N MET A 24 4.84 10.64 -4.45
CA MET A 24 3.45 11.02 -4.60
C MET A 24 2.81 10.50 -3.31
N ASP A 25 2.41 11.41 -2.42
CA ASP A 25 1.80 11.08 -1.13
C ASP A 25 0.36 10.63 -1.45
N VAL A 26 0.24 9.60 -2.29
CA VAL A 26 -0.95 8.78 -2.32
C VAL A 26 -0.98 8.15 -0.94
N ASP A 27 -1.92 8.63 -0.13
CA ASP A 27 -2.20 8.05 1.16
C ASP A 27 -2.70 6.62 0.94
N LEU A 28 -1.75 5.68 0.83
CA LEU A 28 -2.03 4.25 0.78
C LEU A 28 -2.91 3.85 1.96
N ARG A 29 -2.80 4.55 3.10
CA ARG A 29 -3.72 4.40 4.23
C ARG A 29 -5.17 4.65 3.85
N VAL A 30 -5.46 5.72 3.13
CA VAL A 30 -6.83 6.08 2.74
C VAL A 30 -7.37 5.03 1.78
N VAL A 31 -6.58 4.63 0.78
CA VAL A 31 -6.98 3.60 -0.19
C VAL A 31 -7.24 2.25 0.51
N VAL A 32 -6.34 1.85 1.40
CA VAL A 32 -6.47 0.61 2.17
C VAL A 32 -7.66 0.67 3.13
N LEU A 33 -7.88 1.81 3.81
CA LEU A 33 -9.04 2.00 4.68
C LEU A 33 -10.33 1.88 3.89
N VAL A 34 -10.44 2.54 2.73
CA VAL A 34 -11.62 2.44 1.86
C VAL A 34 -11.88 0.99 1.46
N GLY A 35 -10.84 0.24 1.10
CA GLY A 35 -10.96 -1.19 0.81
C GLY A 35 -11.47 -2.01 2.00
N ILE A 36 -10.92 -1.79 3.20
CA ILE A 36 -11.38 -2.47 4.43
C ILE A 36 -12.83 -2.11 4.73
N THR A 37 -13.20 -0.82 4.67
CA THR A 37 -14.57 -0.37 4.95
C THR A 37 -15.55 -1.02 3.98
N LEU A 38 -15.19 -1.11 2.70
CA LEU A 38 -16.01 -1.78 1.69
C LEU A 38 -16.19 -3.27 2.01
N TRP A 39 -15.11 -3.99 2.38
CA TRP A 39 -15.18 -5.40 2.75
C TRP A 39 -15.99 -5.66 4.03
N VAL A 40 -15.89 -4.77 5.02
CA VAL A 40 -16.70 -4.84 6.25
C VAL A 40 -18.19 -4.66 5.94
N VAL A 41 -18.53 -3.68 5.09
CA VAL A 41 -19.92 -3.44 4.67
C VAL A 41 -20.47 -4.64 3.89
N ALA A 42 -19.69 -5.21 2.98
CA ALA A 42 -20.07 -6.40 2.24
C ALA A 42 -20.33 -7.60 3.18
N GLY A 43 -19.40 -7.88 4.10
CA GLY A 43 -19.54 -8.94 5.10
C GLY A 43 -20.75 -8.74 6.01
N ALA A 44 -21.00 -7.50 6.46
CA ALA A 44 -22.19 -7.17 7.23
C ALA A 44 -23.49 -7.43 6.44
N THR A 45 -23.50 -7.07 5.15
CA THR A 45 -24.66 -7.32 4.27
C THR A 45 -24.93 -8.82 4.12
N PHE A 46 -23.90 -9.64 3.91
CA PHE A 46 -24.04 -11.10 3.83
C PHE A 46 -24.47 -11.71 5.17
N GLY A 47 -23.92 -11.24 6.29
CA GLY A 47 -24.34 -11.70 7.62
C GLY A 47 -25.81 -11.38 7.91
N VAL A 48 -26.28 -10.20 7.50
CA VAL A 48 -27.70 -9.83 7.60
C VAL A 48 -28.55 -10.74 6.69
N LEU A 49 -28.13 -10.97 5.44
CA LEU A 49 -28.84 -11.85 4.50
C LEU A 49 -28.97 -13.29 5.05
N GLN A 50 -27.93 -13.80 5.71
CA GLN A 50 -27.95 -15.11 6.37
C GLN A 50 -28.99 -15.19 7.49
N LEU A 51 -29.19 -14.10 8.24
CA LEU A 51 -30.21 -14.06 9.30
C LEU A 51 -31.64 -14.16 8.75
N PHE A 52 -31.86 -13.67 7.53
CA PHE A 52 -33.19 -13.62 6.90
C PHE A 52 -33.43 -14.74 5.88
N THR A 53 -32.39 -15.49 5.50
CA THR A 53 -32.42 -16.48 4.43
C THR A 53 -31.65 -17.72 4.85
N ASP A 54 -32.23 -18.92 4.71
CA ASP A 54 -31.56 -20.22 4.92
C ASP A 54 -30.44 -20.55 3.90
N HIS A 55 -29.88 -19.54 3.24
CA HIS A 55 -28.76 -19.70 2.33
C HIS A 55 -27.44 -19.74 3.10
N GLU A 56 -26.65 -20.78 2.88
CA GLU A 56 -25.27 -20.83 3.35
C GLU A 56 -24.41 -19.84 2.57
N VAL A 57 -24.18 -18.67 3.16
CA VAL A 57 -23.29 -17.61 2.63
C VAL A 57 -21.89 -17.67 3.24
N VAL A 58 -21.50 -18.84 3.77
CA VAL A 58 -20.23 -19.07 4.48
C VAL A 58 -19.03 -18.74 3.59
N ASP A 59 -19.07 -19.14 2.32
CA ASP A 59 -18.00 -18.84 1.36
C ASP A 59 -17.86 -17.33 1.10
N GLN A 60 -18.98 -16.62 0.97
CA GLN A 60 -18.98 -15.16 0.77
C GLN A 60 -18.43 -14.42 1.99
N LEU A 61 -18.75 -14.90 3.20
CA LEU A 61 -18.18 -14.41 4.45
C LEU A 61 -16.67 -14.64 4.52
N LEU A 62 -16.17 -15.81 4.09
CA LEU A 62 -14.74 -16.11 4.02
C LEU A 62 -14.00 -15.19 3.05
N VAL A 63 -14.58 -14.92 1.87
CA VAL A 63 -14.02 -13.96 0.91
C VAL A 63 -13.96 -12.55 1.51
N CYS A 64 -15.01 -12.13 2.21
CA CYS A 64 -15.03 -10.84 2.90
C CYS A 64 -13.97 -10.76 4.01
N ALA A 65 -13.83 -11.81 4.81
CA ALA A 65 -12.81 -11.90 5.84
C ALA A 65 -11.40 -11.84 5.24
N ALA A 66 -11.15 -12.54 4.13
CA ALA A 66 -9.88 -12.48 3.41
C ALA A 66 -9.57 -11.05 2.93
N GLY A 67 -10.57 -10.34 2.39
CA GLY A 67 -10.45 -8.93 2.00
C GLY A 67 -10.07 -8.01 3.16
N VAL A 68 -10.70 -8.18 4.33
CA VAL A 68 -10.35 -7.43 5.55
C VAL A 68 -8.93 -7.75 6.02
N VAL A 69 -8.54 -9.03 6.04
CA VAL A 69 -7.20 -9.47 6.47
C VAL A 69 -6.12 -8.91 5.53
N LEU A 70 -6.32 -8.98 4.21
CA LEU A 70 -5.41 -8.41 3.23
C LEU A 70 -5.30 -6.89 3.37
N GLY A 71 -6.41 -6.20 3.62
CA GLY A 71 -6.42 -4.77 3.92
C GLY A 71 -5.61 -4.43 5.17
N LEU A 72 -5.81 -5.15 6.29
CA LEU A 72 -5.06 -4.93 7.52
C LEU A 72 -3.56 -5.19 7.32
N LEU A 73 -3.19 -6.24 6.59
CA LEU A 73 -1.81 -6.56 6.26
C LEU A 73 -1.16 -5.42 5.46
N GLY A 74 -1.88 -4.87 4.47
CA GLY A 74 -1.45 -3.70 3.71
C GLY A 74 -1.22 -2.47 4.59
N LEU A 75 -2.09 -2.24 5.58
CA LEU A 75 -1.97 -1.13 6.53
C LEU A 75 -0.74 -1.28 7.45
N VAL A 76 -0.49 -2.49 7.94
CA VAL A 76 0.69 -2.81 8.76
C VAL A 76 1.96 -2.65 7.94
N TRP A 77 1.96 -3.13 6.69
CA TRP A 77 3.08 -2.98 5.77
C TRP A 77 3.38 -1.50 5.47
N GLU A 78 2.36 -0.67 5.23
CA GLU A 78 2.53 0.77 5.00
C GLU A 78 3.16 1.46 6.21
N ARG A 79 2.67 1.15 7.42
CA ARG A 79 3.24 1.63 8.68
C ARG A 79 4.70 1.21 8.86
N ALA A 80 5.06 -0.01 8.48
CA ALA A 80 6.43 -0.52 8.57
C ALA A 80 7.35 0.08 7.49
N ASN A 81 6.86 0.24 6.26
CA ASN A 81 7.62 0.78 5.14
C ASN A 81 7.97 2.27 5.36
N ARG A 82 7.02 3.08 5.86
CA ARG A 82 7.32 4.48 6.26
C ARG A 82 8.42 4.58 7.33
N ARG A 83 8.48 3.63 8.28
CA ARG A 83 9.56 3.57 9.29
C ARG A 83 10.93 3.30 8.66
N ARG A 84 11.00 2.38 7.70
CA ARG A 84 12.25 2.05 6.97
C ARG A 84 12.78 3.24 6.17
N TYR A 85 11.90 3.98 5.50
CA TYR A 85 12.29 5.20 4.78
C TYR A 85 12.88 6.29 5.70
N ARG A 86 12.30 6.49 6.88
CA ARG A 86 12.83 7.45 7.87
C ARG A 86 14.16 6.98 8.49
N ALA A 87 14.28 5.69 8.78
CA ALA A 87 15.50 5.12 9.36
C ALA A 87 16.69 5.17 8.37
N GLY A 88 16.46 4.90 7.09
CA GLY A 88 17.52 4.98 6.07
C GLY A 88 17.99 6.39 5.75
N ALA A 89 17.17 7.42 6.00
CA ALA A 89 17.60 8.82 5.88
C ALA A 89 18.48 9.27 7.06
N ALA A 90 18.25 8.70 8.25
CA ALA A 90 19.03 9.03 9.45
C ALA A 90 20.46 8.44 9.41
N SER A 91 20.66 7.27 8.79
CA SER A 91 21.98 6.63 8.67
C SER A 91 22.94 7.27 7.65
N THR A 92 22.49 8.29 6.90
CA THR A 92 23.36 9.07 5.99
C THR A 92 23.85 10.37 6.63
N THR A 93 23.41 10.66 7.87
CA THR A 93 23.86 11.83 8.63
C THR A 93 24.78 11.39 9.78
N GLU A 94 25.80 10.59 9.46
CA GLU A 94 26.93 10.38 10.37
C GLU A 94 28.14 11.13 9.78
N PRO A 95 28.72 12.13 10.50
CA PRO A 95 29.81 12.99 10.04
C PRO A 95 31.19 12.32 10.05
#